data_AF-A0A7V7DUP1-F1
#
_entry.id   AF-A0A7V7DUP1-F1
#
_cell.length_a   1.000
_cell.length_b   1.000
_cell.length_c   1.000
_cell.angle_alpha   90.00
_cell.angle_beta   90.00
_cell.angle_gamma   90.00
#
_symmetry.space_group_name_H-M   'P 1'
#
loop_
_entity.id
_entity.type
_entity.pdbx_description
1 polymer ?
#
loop_
_entity_poly.entity_id
_entity_poly.type
_entity_poly.pdbx_seq_one_letter_code
_entity_poly.pdbx_strand_id
1 'polypeptide(L)'
;MVVSELADPSEPGMAVAEAEMAGVARASLDLGYCFGAYNVWPEVCKSKTEKYRNDNLFLIGGPVHNYLCNDLIGNRTEGTRFSKDGNILHYQGKDYTCRFRNDGTPEEDYGIIIKMPNPFNPERWIIICAGCRAFGTLAATMALCNPVVLPKISQLYGEGQPFEILVRGLWLEENPYPTSFVCELNYSLRQLWILRVRQLLSWIGFIFAFGFAILLFKSTGMAVVCAISALGAWGIDYSLAGVEEV
;
A
#
# COMPACT_ATOMS: atom_id res chain seq x y z
N MET A 1 -4.17 9.93 8.42
CA MET A 1 -4.77 8.59 8.29
C MET A 1 -3.85 7.63 9.01
N VAL A 2 -4.32 7.06 10.11
CA VAL A 2 -3.53 6.24 11.03
C VAL A 2 -3.41 4.86 10.40
N VAL A 3 -2.29 4.15 10.65
CA VAL A 3 -2.02 2.77 10.20
C VAL A 3 -3.13 1.78 10.67
N SER A 4 -4.12 2.27 11.43
CA SER A 4 -5.07 1.52 12.23
C SER A 4 -6.26 0.94 11.51
N GLU A 5 -6.29 1.04 10.19
CA GLU A 5 -7.50 0.72 9.43
C GLU A 5 -7.21 -0.26 8.30
N LEU A 6 -5.99 -0.82 8.24
CA LEU A 6 -5.67 -1.96 7.36
C LEU A 6 -6.20 -3.30 7.92
N ALA A 7 -6.45 -3.34 9.23
CA ALA A 7 -7.25 -4.31 9.98
C ALA A 7 -7.85 -3.55 11.19
N ASP A 8 -9.03 -3.94 11.67
CA ASP A 8 -9.60 -3.37 12.91
C ASP A 8 -8.56 -3.54 14.05
N PRO A 9 -8.12 -2.45 14.72
CA PRO A 9 -7.10 -2.53 15.76
C PRO A 9 -7.58 -3.29 17.00
N SER A 10 -8.88 -3.52 17.15
CA SER A 10 -9.46 -4.38 18.18
C SER A 10 -9.34 -5.87 17.87
N GLU A 11 -9.04 -6.23 16.62
CA GLU A 11 -8.91 -7.61 16.18
C GLU A 11 -7.43 -7.95 15.95
N PRO A 12 -6.82 -8.82 16.77
CA PRO A 12 -5.41 -9.14 16.65
C PRO A 12 -5.09 -9.67 15.25
N GLY A 13 -4.12 -9.05 14.57
CA GLY A 13 -3.57 -9.53 13.30
C GLY A 13 -2.33 -10.38 13.53
N MET A 14 -2.05 -11.35 12.65
CA MET A 14 -0.84 -12.17 12.74
C MET A 14 0.07 -11.91 11.53
N ALA A 15 1.36 -11.68 11.77
CA ALA A 15 2.34 -11.67 10.68
C ALA A 15 3.02 -13.01 10.58
N VAL A 16 2.82 -13.68 9.46
CA VAL A 16 3.39 -14.98 9.18
C VAL A 16 4.46 -14.78 8.11
N ALA A 17 5.72 -14.78 8.52
CA ALA A 17 6.86 -14.55 7.64
C ALA A 17 7.72 -15.82 7.55
N GLU A 18 7.88 -16.38 6.36
CA GLU A 18 8.79 -17.50 6.14
C GLU A 18 9.90 -17.03 5.19
N ALA A 19 11.14 -17.07 5.68
CA ALA A 19 12.30 -16.81 4.85
C ALA A 19 13.59 -17.31 5.49
N GLU A 20 14.50 -17.77 4.63
CA GLU A 20 15.84 -18.24 4.98
C GLU A 20 16.89 -17.12 5.19
N MET A 21 16.52 -15.84 5.13
CA MET A 21 17.51 -14.74 5.15
C MET A 21 17.27 -13.68 6.23
N ALA A 22 18.38 -13.19 6.80
CA ALA A 22 18.42 -12.14 7.82
C ALA A 22 17.62 -10.87 7.44
N GLY A 23 17.50 -10.57 6.15
CA GLY A 23 16.70 -9.43 5.65
C GLY A 23 15.20 -9.55 5.95
N VAL A 24 14.65 -10.75 5.96
CA VAL A 24 13.21 -10.95 6.25
C VAL A 24 12.95 -10.93 7.74
N ALA A 25 13.88 -11.43 8.57
CA ALA A 25 13.78 -11.26 10.03
C ALA A 25 13.76 -9.76 10.40
N ARG A 26 14.58 -8.94 9.73
CA ARG A 26 14.54 -7.49 9.89
C ARG A 26 13.24 -6.88 9.38
N ALA A 27 12.76 -7.31 8.22
CA ALA A 27 11.47 -6.87 7.67
C ALA A 27 10.31 -7.20 8.62
N SER A 28 10.33 -8.37 9.26
CA SER A 28 9.37 -8.76 10.31
C SER A 28 9.49 -7.88 11.56
N LEU A 29 10.70 -7.50 11.98
CA LEU A 29 10.90 -6.57 13.10
C LEU A 29 10.41 -5.16 12.76
N ASP A 30 10.72 -4.67 11.56
CA ASP A 30 10.27 -3.35 11.09
C ASP A 30 8.75 -3.34 10.94
N LEU A 31 8.13 -4.43 10.48
CA LEU A 31 6.67 -4.59 10.54
C LEU A 31 6.17 -4.62 11.97
N GLY A 32 6.78 -5.41 12.87
CA GLY A 32 6.39 -5.44 14.28
C GLY A 32 6.49 -4.06 14.95
N TYR A 33 7.41 -3.21 14.50
CA TYR A 33 7.52 -1.83 14.96
C TYR A 33 6.46 -0.91 14.33
N CYS A 34 6.34 -0.92 13.00
CA CYS A 34 5.34 -0.13 12.26
C CYS A 34 3.91 -0.52 12.62
N PHE A 35 3.70 -1.79 12.94
CA PHE A 35 2.42 -2.40 13.27
C PHE A 35 2.34 -2.85 14.73
N GLY A 36 3.21 -2.35 15.60
CA GLY A 36 3.21 -2.71 17.03
C GLY A 36 1.91 -2.34 17.75
N ALA A 37 1.16 -1.39 17.19
CA ALA A 37 -0.19 -1.04 17.63
C ALA A 37 -1.26 -2.10 17.27
N TYR A 38 -0.97 -3.07 16.39
CA TYR A 38 -1.93 -4.05 15.85
C TYR A 38 -1.71 -5.48 16.37
N ASN A 39 -0.94 -5.64 17.44
CA ASN A 39 -0.61 -6.94 18.03
C ASN A 39 -0.09 -7.94 16.98
N VAL A 40 0.74 -7.47 16.06
CA VAL A 40 1.30 -8.31 14.99
C VAL A 40 2.42 -9.19 15.56
N TRP A 41 2.17 -10.49 15.61
CA TRP A 41 3.15 -11.49 16.05
C TRP A 41 3.88 -12.06 14.85
N PRO A 42 5.22 -11.92 14.76
CA PRO A 42 5.99 -12.57 13.72
C PRO A 42 6.09 -14.08 13.99
N GLU A 43 5.64 -14.90 13.06
CA GLU A 43 5.80 -16.36 13.12
C GLU A 43 6.47 -16.91 11.87
N VAL A 44 7.45 -17.79 12.06
CA VAL A 44 8.07 -18.53 10.96
C VAL A 44 7.19 -19.72 10.60
N CYS A 45 6.51 -19.63 9.47
CA CYS A 45 5.61 -20.69 9.01
C CYS A 45 6.39 -21.88 8.49
N LYS A 46 6.71 -22.89 9.31
CA LYS A 46 7.38 -24.11 8.85
C LYS A 46 6.41 -25.28 8.57
N SER A 47 5.10 -25.08 8.73
CA SER A 47 4.12 -26.17 8.64
C SER A 47 2.74 -25.71 8.15
N LYS A 48 1.86 -26.69 7.89
CA LYS A 48 0.60 -26.52 7.16
C LYS A 48 -0.31 -25.42 7.73
N THR A 49 -0.96 -24.77 6.78
CA THR A 49 -1.65 -23.49 6.84
C THR A 49 -2.90 -23.42 7.73
N GLU A 50 -3.37 -24.53 8.32
CA GLU A 50 -4.70 -24.61 8.94
C GLU A 50 -4.88 -23.71 10.18
N LYS A 51 -3.84 -23.55 11.01
CA LYS A 51 -3.93 -22.76 12.26
C LYS A 51 -4.33 -21.31 12.02
N TYR A 52 -3.94 -20.72 10.90
CA TYR A 52 -4.03 -19.27 10.65
C TYR A 52 -5.16 -18.88 9.70
N ARG A 53 -5.94 -19.86 9.21
CA ARG A 53 -6.94 -19.64 8.16
C ARG A 53 -8.04 -18.66 8.58
N ASN A 54 -8.29 -18.51 9.88
CA ASN A 54 -9.38 -17.68 10.40
C ASN A 54 -8.95 -16.29 10.87
N ASP A 55 -7.69 -15.91 10.64
CA ASP A 55 -7.11 -14.64 11.11
C ASP A 55 -6.85 -13.64 9.98
N ASN A 56 -6.56 -12.40 10.35
CA ASN A 56 -5.91 -11.43 9.47
C ASN A 56 -4.42 -11.80 9.33
N LEU A 57 -3.91 -11.83 8.11
CA LEU A 57 -2.58 -12.36 7.82
C LEU A 57 -1.70 -11.34 7.12
N PHE A 58 -0.48 -11.15 7.63
CA PHE A 58 0.59 -10.44 6.94
C PHE A 58 1.66 -11.44 6.50
N LEU A 59 1.75 -11.72 5.21
CA LEU A 59 2.66 -12.69 4.64
C LEU A 59 3.90 -11.98 4.10
N ILE A 60 5.07 -12.36 4.59
CA ILE A 60 6.35 -11.89 4.02
C ILE A 60 7.03 -13.08 3.37
N GLY A 61 7.51 -12.87 2.15
CA GLY A 61 8.22 -13.88 1.37
C GLY A 61 7.44 -14.35 0.15
N GLY A 62 8.18 -14.68 -0.91
CA GLY A 62 7.63 -15.23 -2.13
C GLY A 62 7.20 -16.70 -1.99
N PRO A 63 6.45 -17.23 -2.98
CA PRO A 63 5.87 -18.58 -2.93
C PRO A 63 6.90 -19.72 -2.90
N VAL A 64 8.17 -19.47 -3.24
CA VAL A 64 9.23 -20.49 -3.15
C VAL A 64 9.55 -20.88 -1.70
N HIS A 65 9.52 -19.88 -0.80
CA HIS A 65 9.95 -20.05 0.59
C HIS A 65 8.83 -19.72 1.60
N ASN A 66 7.60 -19.50 1.14
CA ASN A 66 6.44 -19.26 1.98
C ASN A 66 5.28 -20.12 1.50
N TYR A 67 5.01 -21.24 2.17
CA TYR A 67 3.98 -22.20 1.75
C TYR A 67 2.58 -21.58 1.67
N LEU A 68 2.25 -20.68 2.59
CA LEU A 68 0.95 -20.01 2.59
C LEU A 68 0.83 -19.01 1.43
N CYS A 69 1.91 -18.27 1.13
CA CYS A 69 2.00 -17.45 -0.07
C CYS A 69 1.85 -18.30 -1.33
N ASN A 70 2.49 -19.48 -1.38
CA ASN A 70 2.36 -20.42 -2.49
C ASN A 70 0.92 -20.91 -2.69
N ASP A 71 0.23 -21.29 -1.62
CA ASP A 71 -1.17 -21.71 -1.66
C ASP A 71 -2.09 -20.61 -2.22
N LEU A 72 -1.78 -19.34 -1.93
CA LEU A 72 -2.61 -18.19 -2.30
C LEU A 72 -2.33 -17.62 -3.70
N ILE A 73 -1.05 -17.52 -4.07
CA ILE A 73 -0.62 -16.83 -5.30
C ILE A 73 0.36 -17.64 -6.17
N GLY A 74 0.93 -18.74 -5.67
CA GLY A 74 1.94 -19.52 -6.40
C GLY A 74 1.37 -20.31 -7.59
N ASN A 75 0.12 -20.77 -7.51
CA ASN A 75 -0.52 -21.58 -8.55
C ASN A 75 -1.53 -20.80 -9.41
N ARG A 76 -1.55 -19.47 -9.33
CA ARG A 76 -2.46 -18.65 -10.14
C ARG A 76 -2.07 -18.73 -11.62
N THR A 77 -3.04 -19.04 -12.47
CA THR A 77 -2.87 -19.05 -13.93
C THR A 77 -3.10 -17.67 -14.55
N GLU A 78 -3.80 -16.79 -13.84
CA GLU A 78 -4.18 -15.46 -14.30
C GLU A 78 -3.79 -14.39 -13.26
N GLY A 79 -3.66 -13.14 -13.72
CA GLY A 79 -3.27 -12.02 -12.87
C GLY A 79 -1.83 -12.12 -12.36
N THR A 80 -1.62 -11.59 -11.15
CA THR A 80 -0.31 -11.62 -10.48
C THR A 80 0.09 -13.02 -10.08
N ARG A 81 1.28 -13.44 -10.52
CA ARG A 81 1.88 -14.72 -10.16
C ARG A 81 3.40 -14.66 -10.21
N PHE A 82 4.04 -15.61 -9.54
CA PHE A 82 5.47 -15.85 -9.68
C PHE A 82 5.71 -17.06 -10.58
N SER A 83 6.83 -17.05 -11.30
CA SER A 83 7.41 -18.25 -11.91
C SER A 83 7.72 -19.31 -10.84
N LYS A 84 7.84 -20.57 -11.28
CA LYS A 84 8.06 -21.72 -10.39
C LYS A 84 9.32 -21.61 -9.53
N ASP A 85 10.35 -20.95 -10.03
CA ASP A 85 11.61 -20.68 -9.33
C ASP A 85 11.61 -19.34 -8.56
N GLY A 86 10.49 -18.61 -8.60
CA GLY A 86 10.29 -17.33 -7.92
C GLY A 86 11.00 -16.14 -8.57
N ASN A 87 11.86 -16.33 -9.57
CA ASN A 87 12.75 -15.27 -10.08
C ASN A 87 12.04 -14.25 -11.00
N ILE A 88 10.88 -14.62 -11.53
CA ILE A 88 10.04 -13.79 -12.40
C ILE A 88 8.70 -13.51 -11.72
N LEU A 89 8.36 -12.23 -11.58
CA LEU A 89 7.05 -11.73 -11.20
C LEU A 89 6.27 -11.34 -12.47
N HIS A 90 5.16 -12.01 -12.72
CA HIS A 90 4.23 -11.65 -13.78
C HIS A 90 3.18 -10.69 -13.20
N TYR A 91 3.12 -9.46 -13.70
CA TYR A 91 2.18 -8.43 -13.25
C TYR A 91 1.63 -7.64 -14.43
N GLN A 92 0.29 -7.55 -14.54
CA GLN A 92 -0.41 -6.82 -15.61
C GLN A 92 0.10 -7.14 -17.03
N GLY A 93 0.40 -8.41 -17.32
CA GLY A 93 0.88 -8.85 -18.63
C GLY A 93 2.35 -8.52 -18.92
N LYS A 94 3.12 -8.10 -17.92
CA LYS A 94 4.57 -7.86 -18.01
C LYS A 94 5.32 -8.74 -17.03
N ASP A 95 6.57 -9.05 -17.39
CA ASP A 95 7.47 -9.86 -16.61
C ASP A 95 8.53 -8.96 -15.97
N TYR A 96 8.74 -9.16 -14.67
CA TYR A 96 9.67 -8.39 -13.86
C TYR A 96 10.66 -9.35 -13.20
N THR A 97 11.94 -9.05 -13.33
CA THR A 97 13.03 -9.90 -12.84
C THR A 97 14.09 -9.05 -12.15
N CYS A 98 14.79 -9.63 -11.17
CA CYS A 98 15.97 -8.98 -10.60
C CYS A 98 17.03 -8.73 -11.67
N ARG A 99 17.59 -7.52 -11.72
CA ARG A 99 18.77 -7.21 -12.55
C ARG A 99 20.01 -7.15 -11.70
N PHE A 100 21.10 -7.62 -12.26
CA PHE A 100 22.42 -7.63 -11.64
C PHE A 100 23.38 -6.76 -12.46
N ARG A 101 24.33 -6.13 -11.76
CA ARG A 101 25.49 -5.50 -12.38
C ARG A 101 26.47 -6.56 -12.88
N ASN A 102 27.50 -6.11 -13.60
CA ASN A 102 28.53 -6.98 -14.15
C ASN A 102 29.33 -7.75 -13.08
N ASP A 103 29.40 -7.24 -11.85
CA ASP A 103 30.06 -7.88 -10.71
C ASP A 103 29.15 -8.88 -9.96
N GLY A 104 27.92 -9.09 -10.45
CA GLY A 104 26.94 -9.97 -9.82
C GLY A 104 26.20 -9.36 -8.64
N THR A 105 26.43 -8.08 -8.32
CA THR A 105 25.64 -7.37 -7.31
C THR A 105 24.24 -7.07 -7.86
N PRO A 106 23.17 -7.25 -7.06
CA PRO A 106 21.84 -6.80 -7.45
C PRO A 106 21.86 -5.29 -7.73
N GLU A 107 21.32 -4.87 -8.87
CA GLU A 107 21.12 -3.47 -9.22
C GLU A 107 19.69 -3.05 -8.87
N GLU A 108 18.72 -3.89 -9.23
CA GLU A 108 17.31 -3.69 -8.94
C GLU A 108 16.61 -5.02 -8.75
N ASP A 109 15.53 -4.98 -7.98
CA ASP A 109 14.65 -6.12 -7.79
C ASP A 109 13.21 -5.64 -7.67
N TYR A 110 12.28 -6.53 -7.95
CA TYR A 110 10.85 -6.23 -7.98
C TYR A 110 10.12 -7.00 -6.89
N GLY A 111 9.27 -6.28 -6.19
CA GLY A 111 8.36 -6.78 -5.18
C GLY A 111 6.91 -6.46 -5.53
N ILE A 112 5.99 -7.10 -4.83
CA ILE A 112 4.58 -6.78 -4.88
C ILE A 112 3.99 -6.74 -3.48
N ILE A 113 3.10 -5.77 -3.27
CA ILE A 113 2.21 -5.70 -2.12
C ILE A 113 0.80 -6.05 -2.59
N ILE A 114 0.21 -7.09 -2.04
CA ILE A 114 -1.16 -7.53 -2.35
C ILE A 114 -1.99 -7.41 -1.09
N LYS A 115 -3.15 -6.75 -1.17
CA LYS A 115 -4.22 -6.86 -0.17
C LYS A 115 -5.40 -7.56 -0.79
N MET A 116 -5.89 -8.62 -0.16
CA MET A 116 -7.03 -9.38 -0.63
C MET A 116 -7.87 -9.94 0.52
N PRO A 117 -9.15 -10.25 0.31
CA PRO A 117 -9.92 -11.03 1.27
C PRO A 117 -9.24 -12.37 1.53
N ASN A 118 -9.26 -12.83 2.76
CA ASN A 118 -8.76 -14.15 3.11
C ASN A 118 -9.70 -15.21 2.49
N PRO A 119 -9.21 -16.07 1.58
CA PRO A 119 -10.07 -17.04 0.90
C PRO A 119 -10.56 -18.15 1.84
N PHE A 120 -9.97 -18.29 3.02
CA PHE A 120 -10.40 -19.23 4.05
C PHE A 120 -11.40 -18.61 5.03
N ASN A 121 -11.39 -17.29 5.20
CA ASN A 121 -12.38 -16.55 5.98
C ASN A 121 -12.63 -15.16 5.35
N PRO A 122 -13.72 -14.96 4.59
CA PRO A 122 -13.99 -13.71 3.87
C PRO A 122 -14.16 -12.46 4.76
N GLU A 123 -14.35 -12.62 6.06
CA GLU A 123 -14.40 -11.51 7.02
C GLU A 123 -13.00 -11.01 7.42
N ARG A 124 -11.96 -11.73 7.01
CA ARG A 124 -10.55 -11.42 7.29
C ARG A 124 -9.81 -10.97 6.04
N TRP A 125 -8.67 -10.32 6.27
CA TRP A 125 -7.79 -9.81 5.22
C TRP A 125 -6.43 -10.48 5.21
N ILE A 126 -5.86 -10.57 4.01
CA ILE A 126 -4.47 -10.97 3.81
C ILE A 126 -3.73 -9.82 3.14
N ILE A 127 -2.58 -9.48 3.69
CA ILE A 127 -1.58 -8.61 3.06
C ILE A 127 -0.36 -9.47 2.75
N ILE A 128 0.12 -9.44 1.51
CA ILE A 128 1.29 -10.20 1.05
C ILE A 128 2.35 -9.21 0.58
N CYS A 129 3.55 -9.31 1.13
CA CYS A 129 4.77 -8.68 0.65
C CYS A 129 5.70 -9.77 0.11
N ALA A 130 5.77 -9.88 -1.21
CA ALA A 130 6.59 -10.87 -1.90
C ALA A 130 7.48 -10.18 -2.92
N GLY A 131 8.54 -10.84 -3.39
CA GLY A 131 9.36 -10.32 -4.48
C GLY A 131 10.14 -11.41 -5.18
N CYS A 132 10.74 -11.06 -6.32
CA CYS A 132 11.45 -12.03 -7.16
C CYS A 132 12.62 -12.65 -6.40
N ARG A 133 13.33 -11.85 -5.60
CA ARG A 133 14.29 -12.33 -4.61
C ARG A 133 14.10 -11.61 -3.27
N ALA A 134 15.05 -11.82 -2.37
CA ALA A 134 15.05 -11.21 -1.04
C ALA A 134 14.99 -9.67 -1.10
N PHE A 135 15.63 -9.03 -2.08
CA PHE A 135 15.65 -7.58 -2.22
C PHE A 135 14.28 -7.00 -2.60
N GLY A 136 13.57 -7.65 -3.52
CA GLY A 136 12.21 -7.27 -3.91
C GLY A 136 11.23 -7.44 -2.77
N THR A 137 11.37 -8.53 -2.01
CA THR A 137 10.56 -8.76 -0.79
C THR A 137 10.80 -7.68 0.26
N LEU A 138 12.08 -7.32 0.48
CA LEU A 138 12.45 -6.25 1.39
C LEU A 138 11.92 -4.90 0.91
N ALA A 139 12.06 -4.58 -0.38
CA ALA A 139 11.54 -3.35 -0.97
C ALA A 139 10.01 -3.23 -0.81
N ALA A 140 9.26 -4.30 -1.07
CA ALA A 140 7.81 -4.33 -0.86
C ALA A 140 7.45 -4.11 0.61
N THR A 141 8.18 -4.73 1.52
CA THR A 141 7.93 -4.59 2.97
C THR A 141 8.24 -3.18 3.46
N MET A 142 9.39 -2.62 3.06
CA MET A 142 9.77 -1.24 3.39
C MET A 142 8.82 -0.21 2.81
N ALA A 143 8.33 -0.44 1.59
CA ALA A 143 7.31 0.41 0.98
C ALA A 143 6.01 0.38 1.79
N LEU A 144 5.57 -0.79 2.25
CA LEU A 144 4.39 -0.90 3.12
C LEU A 144 4.61 -0.19 4.47
N CYS A 145 5.80 -0.30 5.06
CA CYS A 145 6.14 0.36 6.32
C CYS A 145 6.32 1.88 6.21
N ASN A 146 6.39 2.44 4.99
CA ASN A 146 6.70 3.84 4.82
C ASN A 146 5.48 4.73 5.13
N PRO A 147 5.61 5.69 6.08
CA PRO A 147 4.49 6.52 6.53
C PRO A 147 3.95 7.46 5.45
N VAL A 148 4.70 7.68 4.37
CA VAL A 148 4.27 8.49 3.21
C VAL A 148 3.54 7.63 2.18
N VAL A 149 3.88 6.34 2.06
CA VAL A 149 3.29 5.43 1.07
C VAL A 149 1.93 4.95 1.53
N LEU A 150 1.78 4.56 2.79
CA LEU A 150 0.54 3.99 3.30
C LEU A 150 -0.70 4.89 3.09
N PRO A 151 -0.65 6.20 3.41
CA PRO A 151 -1.79 7.08 3.19
C PRO A 151 -2.14 7.21 1.70
N LYS A 152 -1.13 7.19 0.81
CA LYS A 152 -1.35 7.23 -0.64
C LYS A 152 -2.06 5.96 -1.10
N ILE A 153 -1.66 4.79 -0.63
CA ILE A 153 -2.34 3.53 -0.96
C ILE A 153 -3.83 3.61 -0.60
N SER A 154 -4.14 4.05 0.62
CA SER A 154 -5.54 4.18 1.05
C SER A 154 -6.33 5.20 0.22
N GLN A 155 -5.74 6.35 -0.10
CA GLN A 155 -6.38 7.34 -0.99
C GLN A 155 -6.69 6.79 -2.39
N LEU A 156 -5.83 5.90 -2.90
CA LEU A 156 -5.93 5.36 -4.25
C LEU A 156 -6.94 4.24 -4.39
N TYR A 157 -6.91 3.29 -3.47
CA TYR A 157 -7.74 2.09 -3.55
C TYR A 157 -9.04 2.24 -2.75
N GLY A 158 -9.08 3.17 -1.80
CA GLY A 158 -10.17 3.29 -0.84
C GLY A 158 -9.97 2.34 0.34
N GLU A 159 -10.55 2.73 1.48
CA GLU A 159 -10.52 1.92 2.69
C GLU A 159 -11.21 0.57 2.48
N GLY A 160 -10.63 -0.49 3.06
CA GLY A 160 -11.18 -1.84 2.96
C GLY A 160 -11.19 -2.46 1.56
N GLN A 161 -10.57 -1.85 0.54
CA GLN A 161 -10.56 -2.42 -0.81
C GLN A 161 -9.32 -3.30 -1.06
N PRO A 162 -9.45 -4.37 -1.87
CA PRO A 162 -8.31 -5.14 -2.33
C PRO A 162 -7.44 -4.33 -3.30
N PHE A 163 -6.14 -4.62 -3.31
CA PHE A 163 -5.19 -3.95 -4.19
C PHE A 163 -3.97 -4.82 -4.50
N GLU A 164 -3.27 -4.46 -5.58
CA GLU A 164 -1.98 -5.03 -5.94
C GLU A 164 -1.07 -3.87 -6.36
N ILE A 165 0.13 -3.79 -5.79
CA ILE A 165 1.08 -2.69 -6.02
C ILE A 165 2.44 -3.27 -6.33
N LEU A 166 2.93 -3.00 -7.54
CA LEU A 166 4.29 -3.29 -7.93
C LEU A 166 5.26 -2.31 -7.24
N VAL A 167 6.31 -2.85 -6.65
CA VAL A 167 7.36 -2.08 -5.99
C VAL A 167 8.68 -2.39 -6.67
N ARG A 168 9.40 -1.35 -7.07
CA ARG A 168 10.76 -1.47 -7.61
C ARG A 168 11.75 -1.04 -6.53
N GLY A 169 12.59 -1.98 -6.09
CA GLY A 169 13.70 -1.71 -5.19
C GLY A 169 14.96 -1.40 -5.98
N LEU A 170 15.64 -0.31 -5.63
CA LEU A 170 16.95 0.04 -6.21
C LEU A 170 18.04 -0.20 -5.18
N TRP A 171 19.10 -0.87 -5.59
CA TRP A 171 20.26 -1.09 -4.75
C TRP A 171 21.31 0.01 -4.98
N LEU A 172 21.53 0.84 -3.96
CA LEU A 172 22.54 1.89 -4.00
C LEU A 172 23.79 1.39 -3.24
N GLU A 173 24.95 1.38 -3.90
CA GLU A 173 26.19 0.72 -3.47
C GLU A 173 26.68 1.08 -2.05
N GLU A 174 26.28 2.24 -1.53
CA GLU A 174 26.74 2.73 -0.23
C GLU A 174 25.99 2.12 0.97
N ASN A 175 24.94 1.31 0.73
CA ASN A 175 24.16 0.72 1.82
C ASN A 175 23.78 -0.74 1.52
N PRO A 176 24.05 -1.70 2.43
CA PRO A 176 23.58 -3.08 2.29
C PRO A 176 22.04 -3.23 2.39
N TYR A 177 21.31 -2.12 2.39
CA TYR A 177 19.86 -2.07 2.37
C TYR A 177 19.39 -1.12 1.25
N PRO A 178 18.27 -1.42 0.57
CA PRO A 178 17.72 -0.52 -0.43
C PRO A 178 17.32 0.80 0.26
N THR A 179 18.10 1.85 0.01
CA THR A 179 17.88 3.20 0.55
C THR A 179 16.83 3.98 -0.22
N SER A 180 16.45 3.51 -1.40
CA SER A 180 15.37 4.08 -2.19
C SER A 180 14.56 2.99 -2.88
N PHE A 181 13.25 3.20 -2.94
CA PHE A 181 12.34 2.38 -3.69
C PHE A 181 11.37 3.27 -4.46
N VAL A 182 11.05 2.86 -5.67
CA VAL A 182 10.06 3.52 -6.51
C VAL A 182 8.83 2.62 -6.50
N CYS A 183 7.76 3.09 -5.88
CA CYS A 183 6.46 2.42 -5.99
C CYS A 183 5.84 2.83 -7.33
N GLU A 184 5.81 1.90 -8.29
CA GLU A 184 5.03 2.10 -9.52
C GLU A 184 3.56 1.80 -9.20
N LEU A 185 2.86 2.86 -8.78
CA LEU A 185 1.42 2.83 -8.64
C LEU A 185 0.79 2.83 -10.04
N ASN A 186 0.61 1.63 -10.60
CA ASN A 186 -0.11 1.45 -11.86
C ASN A 186 -1.61 1.47 -11.61
N TYR A 187 -2.24 2.61 -11.90
CA TYR A 187 -3.68 2.80 -11.79
C TYR A 187 -4.38 2.01 -12.90
N SER A 188 -5.38 1.19 -12.54
CA SER A 188 -6.29 0.69 -13.58
C SER A 188 -7.07 1.85 -14.21
N LEU A 189 -7.48 1.73 -15.48
CA LEU A 189 -8.33 2.74 -16.13
C LEU A 189 -9.60 3.04 -15.34
N ARG A 190 -10.15 2.03 -14.66
CA ARG A 190 -11.30 2.16 -13.75
C ARG A 190 -10.96 3.03 -12.53
N GLN A 191 -9.77 2.90 -11.96
CA GLN A 191 -9.31 3.72 -10.83
C GLN A 191 -8.98 5.15 -11.24
N LEU A 192 -8.36 5.35 -12.41
CA LEU A 192 -8.18 6.69 -12.97
C LEU A 192 -9.53 7.38 -13.19
N TRP A 193 -10.52 6.64 -13.67
CA TRP A 193 -11.87 7.17 -13.86
C TRP A 193 -12.54 7.54 -12.54
N ILE A 194 -12.48 6.67 -11.52
CA ILE A 194 -13.03 6.95 -10.18
C ILE A 194 -12.38 8.20 -9.57
N LEU A 195 -11.06 8.34 -9.67
CA LEU A 195 -10.34 9.51 -9.17
C LEU A 195 -10.76 10.79 -9.91
N ARG A 196 -10.86 10.74 -11.24
CA ARG A 196 -11.35 11.88 -12.04
C ARG A 196 -12.79 12.25 -11.71
N VAL A 197 -13.67 11.27 -11.48
CA VAL A 197 -15.06 11.52 -11.08
C VAL A 197 -15.13 12.16 -9.70
N ARG A 198 -14.37 11.67 -8.70
CA ARG A 198 -14.30 12.30 -7.37
C ARG A 198 -13.79 13.74 -7.46
N GLN A 199 -12.76 13.98 -8.26
CA GLN A 199 -12.24 15.32 -8.47
C GLN A 199 -13.28 16.23 -9.12
N LEU A 200 -13.98 15.76 -10.16
CA LEU A 200 -15.07 16.49 -10.83
C LEU A 200 -16.21 16.81 -9.86
N LEU A 201 -16.63 15.86 -9.03
CA LEU A 201 -17.68 16.07 -8.03
C LEU A 201 -17.28 17.10 -6.98
N SER A 202 -16.01 17.12 -6.56
CA SER A 202 -15.46 18.17 -5.68
C SER A 202 -15.53 19.56 -6.32
N TRP A 203 -15.14 19.67 -7.60
CA TRP A 203 -15.27 20.92 -8.36
C TRP A 203 -16.73 21.37 -8.51
N ILE A 204 -17.65 20.44 -8.77
CA ILE A 204 -19.09 20.75 -8.86
C ILE A 204 -19.60 21.26 -7.51
N GLY A 205 -19.26 20.58 -6.41
CA GLY A 205 -19.60 21.02 -5.05
C GLY A 205 -19.08 22.43 -4.75
N PHE A 206 -17.84 22.72 -5.15
CA PHE A 206 -17.23 24.05 -5.01
C PHE A 206 -17.99 25.13 -5.81
N ILE A 207 -18.37 24.85 -7.06
CA ILE A 207 -19.13 25.78 -7.90
C ILE A 207 -20.50 26.07 -7.29
N PHE A 208 -21.21 25.06 -6.80
CA PHE A 208 -22.51 25.25 -6.13
C PHE A 208 -22.38 26.06 -4.84
N ALA A 209 -21.39 25.76 -4.01
CA ALA A 209 -21.12 26.51 -2.78
C ALA A 209 -20.79 27.98 -3.08
N PHE A 210 -19.96 28.23 -4.10
CA PHE A 210 -19.58 29.58 -4.52
C PHE A 210 -20.78 30.35 -5.12
N GLY A 211 -21.58 29.70 -5.98
CA GLY A 211 -22.80 30.30 -6.53
C GLY A 211 -23.83 30.63 -5.46
N PHE A 212 -24.00 29.76 -4.47
CA PHE A 212 -24.89 29.99 -3.33
C PHE A 212 -24.40 31.15 -2.45
N ALA A 213 -23.08 31.26 -2.21
CA ALA A 213 -22.49 32.38 -1.49
C ALA A 213 -22.73 33.72 -2.20
N ILE A 214 -22.61 33.77 -3.54
CA ILE A 214 -22.92 34.98 -4.33
C ILE A 214 -24.40 35.36 -4.22
N LEU A 215 -25.31 34.38 -4.25
CA LEU A 215 -26.74 34.63 -4.11
C LEU A 215 -27.09 35.19 -2.73
N LEU A 216 -26.52 34.61 -1.66
CA LEU A 216 -26.68 35.11 -0.29
C LEU A 216 -26.10 36.51 -0.11
N PHE A 217 -24.95 36.79 -0.72
CA PHE A 217 -24.33 38.12 -0.67
C PHE A 217 -25.24 39.18 -1.30
N LYS A 218 -25.86 38.87 -2.45
CA LYS A 218 -26.81 39.78 -3.10
C LYS A 218 -28.09 40.01 -2.30
N SER A 219 -28.57 39.03 -1.54
CA SER A 219 -29.84 39.16 -0.81
C SER A 219 -29.71 39.78 0.58
N THR A 220 -28.56 39.65 1.23
CA THR A 220 -28.40 40.04 2.64
C THR A 220 -27.44 41.20 2.88
N GLY A 221 -26.61 41.57 1.89
CA GLY A 221 -25.61 42.63 2.04
C GLY A 221 -24.55 42.38 3.13
N MET A 222 -24.52 41.19 3.72
CA MET A 222 -23.54 40.81 4.72
C MET A 222 -22.30 40.20 4.07
N ALA A 223 -21.15 40.77 4.41
CA ALA A 223 -19.87 40.53 3.78
C ALA A 223 -19.31 39.12 4.04
N VAL A 224 -18.81 38.50 2.96
CA VAL A 224 -17.63 37.62 2.73
C VAL A 224 -17.09 36.71 3.87
N VAL A 225 -17.16 37.13 5.14
CA VAL A 225 -16.57 36.48 6.30
C VAL A 225 -17.15 35.07 6.57
N CYS A 226 -18.44 34.84 6.31
CA CYS A 226 -19.04 33.50 6.52
C CYS A 226 -18.63 32.46 5.46
N ALA A 227 -18.26 32.89 4.25
CA ALA A 227 -17.89 31.96 3.17
C ALA A 227 -16.50 31.35 3.41
N ILE A 228 -15.58 32.11 4.00
CA ILE A 228 -14.22 31.67 4.31
C ILE A 228 -14.24 30.61 5.43
N SER A 229 -15.09 30.79 6.44
CA SER A 229 -15.27 29.81 7.53
C SER A 229 -15.84 28.47 7.07
N ALA A 230 -16.72 28.48 6.05
CA ALA A 230 -17.31 27.27 5.48
C ALA A 230 -16.31 26.46 4.63
N LEU A 231 -15.34 27.12 3.99
CA LEU A 231 -14.29 26.46 3.19
C LEU A 231 -13.22 25.78 4.05
N GLY A 232 -12.93 26.33 5.24
CA GLY A 232 -12.04 25.69 6.22
C GLY A 232 -12.56 24.33 6.72
N ALA A 233 -13.89 24.17 6.82
CA ALA A 233 -14.52 22.90 7.20
C ALA A 233 -14.38 21.80 6.14
N TRP A 234 -13.99 22.14 4.91
CA TRP A 234 -13.79 21.20 3.80
C TRP A 234 -12.31 20.78 3.63
N GLY A 235 -11.42 21.18 4.53
CA GLY A 235 -10.02 20.73 4.55
C GLY A 235 -9.13 21.34 3.46
N ILE A 236 -9.52 22.49 2.92
CA ILE A 236 -8.69 23.26 1.98
C ILE A 236 -7.73 24.13 2.80
N ASP A 237 -6.44 23.77 2.82
CA ASP A 237 -5.38 24.48 3.54
C ASP A 237 -4.90 25.71 2.74
N TYR A 238 -4.92 26.89 3.36
CA TYR A 238 -4.61 28.18 2.72
C TYR A 238 -3.21 28.70 3.05
N SER A 239 -2.30 27.88 3.59
CA SER A 239 -0.94 28.30 3.96
C SER A 239 -0.03 28.77 2.79
N LEU A 240 -0.56 28.88 1.57
CA LEU A 240 0.14 29.38 0.38
C LEU A 240 -0.38 30.72 -0.16
N ALA A 241 -1.45 31.28 0.40
CA ALA A 241 -1.93 32.60 0.01
C ALA A 241 -1.48 33.62 1.06
N GLY A 242 -0.27 34.15 0.88
CA GLY A 242 0.19 35.31 1.63
C GLY A 242 -0.74 36.50 1.39
N VAL A 243 -1.58 36.79 2.36
CA VAL A 243 -2.37 38.02 2.43
C VAL A 243 -1.91 38.69 3.72
N GLU A 244 -1.03 39.68 3.59
CA GLU A 244 -0.75 40.64 4.66
C GLU A 244 -2.02 41.47 4.90
N GLU A 245 -2.44 41.56 6.16
CA GLU A 245 -3.52 42.43 6.60
C GLU A 245 -3.15 43.91 6.36
N VAL A 246 -4.13 44.69 5.89
CA VAL A 246 -4.15 46.16 5.93
C VAL A 246 -5.17 46.60 6.96
#